data_AF-A0A7X5Q576-F1
#
_entry.id   AF-A0A7X5Q576-F1
#
_cell.length_a   1.000
_cell.length_b   1.000
_cell.length_c   1.000
_cell.angle_alpha   90.00
_cell.angle_beta   90.00
_cell.angle_gamma   90.00
#
_symmetry.space_group_name_H-M   'P 1'
#
loop_
_entity.id
_entity.type
_entity.pdbx_description
1 polymer ?
#
loop_
_entity_poly.entity_id
_entity_poly.type
_entity_poly.pdbx_seq_one_letter_code
_entity_poly.pdbx_strand_id
1 'polypeptide(L)' 'MLGLLYFYWIIEMKVKASVKADPLKGDKIVRRRGRVYVINPTDPNRKQRQKGPARKK' A
#
# COMPACT_ATOMS: atom_id res chain seq x y z
N MET A 1 -16.77 -9.34 19.44
CA MET A 1 -15.48 -9.77 18.87
C MET A 1 -15.47 -10.00 17.35
N LEU A 2 -16.61 -10.06 16.66
CA LEU A 2 -16.67 -10.19 15.18
C LEU A 2 -16.34 -8.88 14.42
N GLY A 3 -16.55 -7.70 15.02
CA GLY A 3 -16.31 -6.39 14.35
C GLY A 3 -14.83 -6.04 14.12
N LEU A 4 -13.93 -6.45 15.02
CA LEU A 4 -12.48 -6.23 14.86
C LEU A 4 -11.88 -7.14 13.77
N LEU A 5 -12.34 -8.39 13.67
CA LEU A 5 -11.91 -9.33 12.64
C LEU A 5 -12.39 -8.92 11.24
N TYR A 6 -13.57 -8.31 11.12
CA TYR A 6 -14.08 -7.79 9.83
C TYR A 6 -13.39 -6.48 9.40
N PHE A 7 -13.12 -5.57 10.34
CA PHE A 7 -12.33 -4.35 10.07
C PHE A 7 -10.92 -4.68 9.58
N TYR A 8 -10.29 -5.72 10.15
CA TYR A 8 -8.96 -6.19 9.73
C TYR A 8 -8.94 -6.84 8.34
N TRP A 9 -10.05 -7.41 7.88
CA TRP A 9 -10.14 -8.02 6.55
C TRP A 9 -10.23 -6.96 5.42
N ILE A 10 -10.67 -5.74 5.72
CA ILE A 10 -10.98 -4.69 4.73
C ILE A 10 -9.77 -3.83 4.33
N ILE A 11 -8.71 -3.79 5.14
CA ILE A 11 -7.53 -2.93 4.91
C ILE A 11 -6.38 -3.69 4.23
N GLU A 12 -6.74 -4.49 3.23
CA GLU A 12 -5.79 -5.27 2.44
C GLU A 12 -4.98 -4.38 1.48
N MET A 13 -3.68 -4.61 1.40
CA MET A 13 -2.77 -3.80 0.58
C MET A 13 -2.89 -4.15 -0.91
N LYS A 14 -3.20 -3.15 -1.75
CA LYS A 14 -3.45 -3.36 -3.18
C LYS A 14 -2.16 -3.57 -3.96
N VAL A 15 -1.95 -4.76 -4.52
CA VAL A 15 -0.77 -5.08 -5.33
C VAL A 15 -1.04 -4.74 -6.81
N LYS A 16 -0.32 -3.77 -7.37
CA LYS A 16 -0.51 -3.28 -8.75
C LYS A 16 0.82 -3.20 -9.49
N ALA A 17 0.82 -3.43 -10.81
CA ALA A 17 2.03 -3.29 -11.62
C ALA A 17 2.55 -1.84 -11.64
N SER A 18 1.64 -0.88 -11.82
CA SER A 18 1.91 0.55 -11.68
C SER A 18 1.36 1.07 -10.36
N VAL A 19 2.19 1.77 -9.60
CA VAL A 19 1.82 2.41 -8.34
C VAL A 19 1.87 3.92 -8.55
N LYS A 20 0.75 4.59 -8.28
CA LYS A 20 0.61 6.05 -8.40
C LYS A 20 0.29 6.63 -7.03
N ALA A 21 0.98 7.70 -6.67
CA ALA A 21 0.75 8.43 -5.42
C ALA A 21 0.18 9.81 -5.72
N ASP A 22 -0.72 10.26 -4.86
CA ASP A 22 -1.28 11.60 -4.88
C ASP A 22 -0.93 12.32 -3.56
N PRO A 23 0.07 13.23 -3.57
CA PRO A 23 0.55 13.90 -2.36
C PRO A 23 -0.55 14.73 -1.66
N LEU A 24 -1.48 15.32 -2.43
CA LEU A 24 -2.57 16.13 -1.89
C LEU A 24 -3.49 15.34 -0.97
N LYS A 25 -3.55 14.02 -1.18
CA LYS A 25 -4.40 13.11 -0.42
C LYS A 25 -3.62 12.36 0.68
N GLY A 26 -2.38 12.77 0.95
CA GLY A 26 -1.54 12.20 2.00
C GLY A 26 -0.78 10.92 1.61
N ASP A 27 -0.74 10.59 0.32
CA ASP A 27 0.02 9.43 -0.16
C ASP A 27 1.52 9.72 -0.13
N LYS A 28 2.29 8.77 0.42
CA LYS A 28 3.76 8.83 0.43
C LYS A 28 4.34 7.63 -0.32
N ILE A 29 5.27 7.90 -1.24
CA ILE A 29 6.03 6.86 -1.94
C ILE A 29 7.22 6.45 -1.07
N VAL A 30 7.35 5.15 -0.81
CA VAL A 30 8.47 4.59 -0.04
C VAL A 30 9.04 3.36 -0.74
N ARG A 31 10.35 3.14 -0.63
CA ARG A 31 11.02 1.91 -1.09
C ARG A 31 11.31 1.00 0.08
N ARG A 32 10.80 -0.23 0.04
CA ARG A 32 10.99 -1.25 1.09
C ARG A 32 11.17 -2.60 0.42
N ARG A 33 12.02 -3.48 0.95
CA ARG A 33 12.20 -4.86 0.41
C ARG A 33 12.41 -4.92 -1.12
N GLY A 34 13.15 -3.95 -1.67
CA GLY A 34 13.43 -3.85 -3.10
C GLY A 34 12.24 -3.52 -4.02
N ARG A 35 11.11 -3.05 -3.47
CA ARG A 35 9.91 -2.65 -4.22
C ARG A 35 9.41 -1.27 -3.79
N VAL A 36 8.60 -0.63 -4.65
CA VAL A 36 7.93 0.64 -4.36
C VAL A 36 6.57 0.38 -3.70
N TYR A 37 6.28 1.17 -2.68
CA TYR A 37 5.04 1.16 -1.94
C TYR A 37 4.47 2.57 -1.88
N VAL A 38 3.14 2.66 -1.86
CA VAL A 38 2.43 3.87 -1.45
C VAL A 38 1.78 3.60 -0.12
N ILE A 39 2.12 4.44 0.85
CA ILE A 39 1.57 4.41 2.19
C ILE A 39 0.73 5.66 2.41
N ASN A 40 -0.38 5.49 3.12
CA ASN A 40 -1.22 6.60 3.56
C ASN A 40 -1.67 6.27 5.00
N PRO A 41 -1.23 7.05 6.00
CA PRO A 41 -1.63 6.85 7.40
C PRO A 41 -3.10 7.19 7.66
N THR A 42 -3.65 8.12 6.89
CA THR A 42 -5.01 8.66 7.07
C THR A 42 -6.06 7.77 6.42
N ASP A 43 -5.80 7.30 5.20
CA ASP A 43 -6.68 6.38 4.47
C ASP A 43 -5.96 5.07 4.12
N PRO A 44 -6.17 4.00 4.90
CA PRO A 44 -5.48 2.73 4.69
C PRO A 44 -5.94 1.99 3.43
N ASN A 45 -7.07 2.34 2.80
CA ASN A 45 -7.58 1.71 1.58
C ASN A 45 -6.80 2.10 0.31
N ARG A 46 -5.94 3.11 0.43
CA ARG A 46 -5.08 3.64 -0.64
C ARG A 46 -3.69 3.03 -0.68
N LYS A 47 -3.37 2.19 0.31
CA LYS A 47 -2.10 1.47 0.37
C LYS A 47 -1.91 0.63 -0.88
N GLN A 48 -0.76 0.78 -1.52
CA GLN A 48 -0.43 0.06 -2.75
C GLN A 48 1.00 -0.47 -2.72
N ARG A 49 1.22 -1.61 -3.39
CA ARG A 49 2.53 -2.23 -3.58
C ARG A 49 2.78 -2.52 -5.04
N GLN A 50 4.00 -2.23 -5.50
CA GLN A 50 4.42 -2.57 -6.85
C GLN A 50 4.51 -4.09 -7.01
N LYS A 51 3.82 -4.61 -8.04
CA LYS A 51 3.89 -6.01 -8.46
C LYS A 51 5.20 -6.24 -9.22
N GLY A 52 5.80 -7.40 -9.02
CA GLY A 52 6.99 -7.83 -9.75
C GLY A 52 8.15 -8.28 -8.86
N PRO A 53 9.23 -8.77 -9.49
CA PRO A 53 10.46 -9.11 -8.78
C PRO A 53 11.01 -7.85 -8.11
N ALA A 54 11.57 -8.02 -6.92
CA ALA A 54 12.35 -6.95 -6.32
C ALA A 54 13.51 -6.62 -7.28
N ARG A 55 13.82 -5.33 -7.46
CA ARG A 55 14.99 -4.94 -8.24
C ARG A 55 16.20 -5.52 -7.49
N LYS A 56 16.83 -6.55 -8.06
CA LYS A 56 18.08 -7.10 -7.52
C LYS A 56 19.12 -5.99 -7.65
N LYS A 57 19.89 -5.81 -6.58
CA LYS A 57 20.99 -4.85 -6.55
C LYS A 57 22.12 -5.34 -7.44
#